data_AF-M1FDV6-F1
#
_entry.id   AF-M1FDV6-F1
#
_cell.length_a   1.000
_cell.length_b   1.000
_cell.length_c   1.000
_cell.angle_alpha   90.00
_cell.angle_beta   90.00
_cell.angle_gamma   90.00
#
_symmetry.space_group_name_H-M   'P 1'
#
loop_
_entity.id
_entity.type
_entity.pdbx_description
1 polymer ?
#
loop_
_entity_poly.entity_id
_entity_poly.type
_entity_poly.pdbx_seq_one_letter_code
_entity_poly.pdbx_strand_id
1 'polypeptide(L)'
;MLKEAGYPVKVITGYEGTSEQNLAILRGEAEGNIDVYTDATDAIEDEGFKVITKLGDHPDFANVKSFRQAVDGKSQQVAEVLDGLLRLGRPFFTAPGVPPEQLASLREAFRNVVEDPAAQDEAQRAGCPWGGYTGPEEMTAIYWNVFEVPIEVIEMPSK
;
A
#
# COMPACT_ATOMS: atom_id res chain seq x y z
N MET A 1 3.01 10.35 13.50
CA MET A 1 2.07 9.21 13.61
C MET A 1 2.54 8.03 14.49
N LEU A 2 3.64 7.29 14.20
CA LEU A 2 4.01 6.12 15.05
C LEU A 2 4.19 6.45 16.54
N LYS A 3 4.86 7.57 16.87
CA LYS A 3 4.98 8.05 18.26
C LYS A 3 3.63 8.44 18.87
N GLU A 4 2.73 9.05 18.09
CA GLU A 4 1.38 9.42 18.55
C GLU A 4 0.53 8.18 18.84
N ALA A 5 0.74 7.11 18.09
CA ALA A 5 0.16 5.79 18.34
C ALA A 5 0.78 5.05 19.55
N GLY A 6 1.67 5.71 20.30
CA GLY A 6 2.29 5.15 21.50
C GLY A 6 3.47 4.22 21.24
N TYR A 7 3.95 4.09 20.00
CA TYR A 7 5.14 3.28 19.70
C TYR A 7 6.44 4.04 20.07
N PRO A 8 7.37 3.41 20.81
CA PRO A 8 8.61 4.05 21.26
C PRO A 8 9.67 4.04 20.15
N VAL A 9 9.42 4.79 19.07
CA VAL A 9 10.27 4.74 17.86
C VAL A 9 11.21 5.94 17.71
N LYS A 10 12.40 5.68 17.17
CA LYS A 10 13.30 6.69 16.57
C LYS A 10 13.48 6.34 15.10
N VAL A 11 13.08 7.25 14.20
CA VAL A 11 13.22 7.03 12.76
C VAL A 11 14.70 7.16 12.39
N ILE A 12 15.21 6.16 11.67
CA ILE A 12 16.55 6.14 11.09
C ILE A 12 16.36 6.16 9.57
N THR A 13 17.08 7.03 8.88
CA THR A 13 17.08 7.16 7.42
C THR A 13 18.44 6.79 6.85
N GLY A 14 18.52 6.54 5.54
CA GLY A 14 19.78 6.27 4.84
C GLY A 14 19.96 4.84 4.32
N TYR A 15 18.99 3.94 4.56
CA TYR A 15 18.91 2.64 3.90
C TYR A 15 18.17 2.79 2.57
N GLU A 16 18.73 2.27 1.47
CA GLU A 16 18.20 2.49 0.11
C GLU A 16 17.02 1.57 -0.23
N GLY A 17 16.79 0.49 0.54
CA GLY A 17 15.67 -0.40 0.31
C GLY A 17 15.46 -1.45 1.40
N THR A 18 14.39 -2.24 1.24
CA THR A 18 13.95 -3.27 2.19
C THR A 18 15.05 -4.28 2.54
N SER A 19 15.82 -4.75 1.55
CA SER A 19 16.89 -5.72 1.82
C SER A 19 17.98 -5.17 2.77
N GLU A 20 18.37 -3.90 2.61
CA GLU A 20 19.34 -3.27 3.52
C GLU A 20 18.75 -3.04 4.92
N GLN A 21 17.48 -2.65 5.00
CA GLN A 21 16.77 -2.50 6.27
C GLN A 21 16.67 -3.82 7.02
N ASN A 22 16.33 -4.91 6.33
CA ASN A 22 16.25 -6.24 6.93
C ASN A 22 17.62 -6.70 7.43
N LEU A 23 18.69 -6.47 6.67
CA LEU A 23 20.06 -6.75 7.12
C LEU A 23 20.45 -5.91 8.34
N ALA A 24 20.06 -4.64 8.41
CA ALA A 24 20.31 -3.79 9.57
C ALA A 24 19.60 -4.33 10.82
N ILE A 25 18.37 -4.83 10.67
CA ILE A 25 17.62 -5.47 11.76
C ILE A 25 18.32 -6.76 12.21
N LEU A 26 18.70 -7.62 11.26
CA LEU A 26 19.41 -8.88 11.54
C LEU A 26 20.76 -8.66 12.23
N ARG A 27 21.45 -7.54 11.94
CA ARG A 27 22.70 -7.13 12.58
C ARG A 27 22.51 -6.44 13.93
N GLY A 28 21.27 -6.13 14.30
CA GLY A 28 20.95 -5.37 15.51
C GLY A 28 21.29 -3.87 15.43
N GLU A 29 21.47 -3.34 14.21
CA GLU A 29 21.64 -1.90 13.97
C GLU A 29 20.30 -1.14 14.06
N ALA A 30 19.20 -1.83 13.75
CA ALA A 30 17.83 -1.34 13.88
C ALA A 30 16.93 -2.41 14.51
N GLU A 31 15.76 -2.01 15.01
CA GLU A 31 14.81 -2.91 15.69
C GLU A 31 13.59 -3.27 14.82
N GLY A 32 13.40 -2.58 13.69
CA GLY A 32 12.29 -2.82 12.77
C GLY A 32 12.24 -1.82 11.63
N ASN A 33 11.36 -2.07 10.68
CA ASN A 33 11.07 -1.22 9.54
C ASN A 33 9.56 -1.12 9.28
N ILE A 34 9.20 -0.31 8.29
CA ILE A 34 7.87 -0.32 7.67
C ILE A 34 8.07 -0.92 6.29
N ASP A 35 7.28 -1.92 5.97
CA ASP A 35 7.43 -2.67 4.72
C ASP A 35 6.07 -3.00 4.12
N VAL A 36 6.06 -3.38 2.85
CA VAL A 36 4.85 -3.84 2.16
C VAL A 36 4.71 -5.35 2.33
N TYR A 37 3.47 -5.83 2.40
CA TYR A 37 3.16 -7.24 2.65
C TYR A 37 3.99 -8.21 1.81
N THR A 38 4.04 -7.97 0.49
CA THR A 38 4.70 -8.87 -0.48
C THR A 38 6.21 -8.97 -0.28
N ASP A 39 6.83 -7.94 0.28
CA ASP A 39 8.28 -7.87 0.43
C ASP A 39 8.70 -8.32 1.84
N ALA A 40 7.75 -8.23 2.80
CA ALA A 40 7.96 -8.62 4.18
C ALA A 40 7.79 -10.14 4.43
N THR A 41 7.10 -10.87 3.54
CA THR A 41 6.79 -12.31 3.75
C THR A 41 8.04 -13.14 4.01
N ASP A 42 9.07 -12.98 3.18
CA ASP A 42 10.32 -13.75 3.30
C ASP A 42 11.00 -13.48 4.65
N ALA A 43 11.07 -12.21 5.08
CA ALA A 43 11.65 -11.85 6.36
C ALA A 43 10.83 -12.37 7.57
N ILE A 44 9.51 -12.47 7.43
CA ILE A 44 8.64 -13.01 8.48
C ILE A 44 8.79 -14.52 8.59
N GLU A 45 8.80 -15.22 7.46
CA GLU A 45 8.85 -16.68 7.39
C GLU A 45 10.25 -17.24 7.68
N ASP A 46 11.28 -16.66 7.06
CA ASP A 46 12.63 -17.23 7.09
C ASP A 46 13.52 -16.61 8.17
N GLU A 47 13.32 -15.32 8.47
CA GLU A 47 14.19 -14.54 9.37
C GLU A 47 13.55 -14.26 10.75
N GLY A 48 12.30 -14.70 10.94
CA GLY A 48 11.59 -14.61 12.23
C GLY A 48 11.09 -13.21 12.60
N PHE A 49 10.91 -12.33 11.62
CA PHE A 49 10.39 -10.98 11.84
C PHE A 49 8.94 -11.05 12.34
N LYS A 50 8.51 -10.05 13.12
CA LYS A 50 7.17 -10.01 13.71
C LYS A 50 6.43 -8.73 13.33
N VAL A 51 5.21 -8.89 12.84
CA VAL A 51 4.32 -7.76 12.55
C VAL A 51 3.64 -7.27 13.84
N ILE A 52 3.96 -6.05 14.26
CA ILE A 52 3.43 -5.45 15.50
C ILE A 52 2.21 -4.54 15.28
N THR A 53 2.02 -4.08 14.05
CA THR A 53 0.93 -3.22 13.62
C THR A 53 0.79 -3.30 12.11
N LYS A 54 -0.38 -2.96 11.57
CA LYS A 54 -0.61 -2.93 10.13
C LYS A 54 -1.42 -1.72 9.70
N LEU A 55 -1.20 -1.28 8.48
CA LEU A 55 -2.13 -0.45 7.73
C LEU A 55 -2.60 -1.26 6.53
N GLY A 56 -3.88 -1.21 6.17
CA GLY A 56 -4.50 -2.14 5.24
C GLY A 56 -5.07 -3.39 5.91
N ASP A 57 -5.85 -4.13 5.12
CA ASP A 57 -6.45 -5.41 5.51
C ASP A 57 -5.84 -6.54 4.68
N HIS A 58 -5.16 -7.48 5.36
CA HIS A 58 -4.68 -8.73 4.76
C HIS A 58 -5.12 -9.91 5.64
N PRO A 59 -5.64 -11.01 5.09
CA PRO A 59 -6.12 -12.17 5.87
C PRO A 59 -5.08 -12.72 6.84
N ASP A 60 -3.82 -12.83 6.41
CA ASP A 60 -2.74 -13.41 7.23
C ASP A 60 -2.42 -12.58 8.48
N PHE A 61 -2.77 -11.30 8.48
CA PHE A 61 -2.58 -10.39 9.60
C PHE A 61 -3.90 -9.91 10.21
N ALA A 62 -4.99 -10.66 10.05
CA ALA A 62 -6.29 -10.32 10.63
C ALA A 62 -6.25 -10.14 12.16
N ASN A 63 -5.36 -10.85 12.85
CA ASN A 63 -5.17 -10.75 14.30
C ASN A 63 -4.21 -9.63 14.73
N VAL A 64 -3.54 -8.95 13.79
CA VAL A 64 -2.63 -7.84 14.09
C VAL A 64 -3.43 -6.56 14.25
N LYS A 65 -3.12 -5.78 15.31
CA LYS A 65 -3.78 -4.51 15.59
C LYS A 65 -3.57 -3.52 14.42
N SER A 66 -4.65 -2.85 14.04
CA SER A 66 -4.62 -1.83 13.00
C SER A 66 -4.01 -0.53 13.53
N PHE A 67 -3.03 0.00 12.83
CA PHE A 67 -2.42 1.30 13.10
C PHE A 67 -3.47 2.43 13.12
N ARG A 68 -4.45 2.37 12.21
CA ARG A 68 -5.57 3.32 12.13
C ARG A 68 -6.38 3.43 13.43
N GLN A 69 -6.45 2.36 14.22
CA GLN A 69 -7.18 2.34 15.49
C GLN A 69 -6.33 2.83 16.67
N ALA A 70 -5.03 3.06 16.45
CA ALA A 70 -4.09 3.52 17.46
C ALA A 70 -3.84 5.04 17.39
N VAL A 71 -4.41 5.74 16.41
CA VAL A 71 -4.27 7.20 16.22
C VAL A 71 -5.65 7.86 16.22
N ASP A 72 -5.69 9.15 16.57
CA ASP A 72 -6.91 9.96 16.64
C ASP A 72 -6.80 11.26 15.82
N GLY A 73 -7.95 11.92 15.59
CA GLY A 73 -8.03 13.25 14.99
C GLY A 73 -7.41 13.31 13.60
N LYS A 74 -6.51 14.27 13.38
CA LYS A 74 -5.86 14.47 12.09
C LYS A 74 -5.06 13.24 11.63
N SER A 75 -4.37 12.56 12.54
CA SER A 75 -3.56 11.39 12.20
C SER A 75 -4.41 10.17 11.84
N GLN A 76 -5.63 10.08 12.39
CA GLN A 76 -6.62 9.10 11.95
C GLN A 76 -7.08 9.37 10.51
N GLN A 77 -7.35 10.63 10.16
CA GLN A 77 -7.70 11.01 8.79
C GLN A 77 -6.56 10.69 7.81
N VAL A 78 -5.31 10.98 8.17
CA VAL A 78 -4.13 10.59 7.36
C VAL A 78 -4.07 9.07 7.19
N ALA A 79 -4.25 8.30 8.28
CA ALA A 79 -4.23 6.85 8.22
C ALA A 79 -5.36 6.28 7.35
N GLU A 80 -6.55 6.88 7.35
CA GLU A 80 -7.67 6.50 6.47
C GLU A 80 -7.36 6.74 5.00
N VAL A 81 -6.71 7.87 4.67
CA VAL A 81 -6.28 8.17 3.31
C VAL A 81 -5.22 7.18 2.84
N LEU A 82 -4.23 6.90 3.67
CA LEU A 82 -3.18 5.93 3.37
C LEU A 82 -3.75 4.50 3.23
N ASP A 83 -4.71 4.11 4.07
CA ASP A 83 -5.42 2.83 3.94
C ASP A 83 -6.20 2.75 2.62
N GLY A 84 -6.90 3.82 2.25
CA GLY A 84 -7.59 3.94 0.97
C GLY A 84 -6.64 3.79 -0.22
N LEU A 85 -5.46 4.42 -0.15
CA LEU A 85 -4.40 4.27 -1.15
C LEU A 85 -3.91 2.83 -1.28
N LEU A 86 -3.79 2.09 -0.17
CA LEU A 86 -3.40 0.68 -0.20
C LEU A 86 -4.50 -0.22 -0.82
N ARG A 87 -5.78 0.17 -0.69
CA ARG A 87 -6.91 -0.54 -1.33
C ARG A 87 -7.00 -0.32 -2.84
N LEU A 88 -6.39 0.74 -3.37
CA LEU A 88 -6.42 1.04 -4.81
C LEU A 88 -5.68 0.01 -5.67
N GLY A 89 -4.92 -0.90 -5.06
CA GLY A 89 -4.14 -1.89 -5.79
C GLY A 89 -3.11 -1.21 -6.70
N ARG A 90 -3.16 -1.50 -8.00
CA ARG A 90 -2.24 -0.94 -9.01
C ARG A 90 -3.02 -0.15 -10.05
N PRO A 91 -3.23 1.16 -9.86
CA PRO A 91 -3.96 1.97 -10.82
C PRO A 91 -3.17 2.17 -12.11
N PHE A 92 -3.87 2.14 -13.24
CA PHE A 92 -3.30 2.40 -14.57
C PHE A 92 -3.83 3.73 -15.10
N PHE A 93 -2.91 4.57 -15.58
CA PHE A 93 -3.23 5.88 -16.14
C PHE A 93 -2.70 6.00 -17.56
N THR A 94 -3.34 6.86 -18.35
CA THR A 94 -2.87 7.29 -19.67
C THR A 94 -2.64 8.79 -19.68
N ALA A 95 -2.03 9.30 -20.76
CA ALA A 95 -1.77 10.72 -20.90
C ALA A 95 -3.07 11.56 -20.92
N PRO A 96 -3.04 12.82 -20.45
CA PRO A 96 -4.18 13.71 -20.59
C PRO A 96 -4.49 13.99 -22.07
N GLY A 97 -5.77 14.13 -22.40
CA GLY A 97 -6.22 14.50 -23.74
C GLY A 97 -6.29 13.36 -24.77
N VAL A 98 -6.15 12.10 -24.34
CA VAL A 98 -6.37 10.94 -25.22
C VAL A 98 -7.79 10.98 -25.82
N PRO A 99 -7.95 10.82 -27.15
CA PRO A 99 -9.26 10.81 -27.79
C PRO A 99 -10.21 9.77 -27.16
N PRO A 100 -11.52 10.08 -27.00
CA PRO A 100 -12.46 9.19 -26.30
C PRO A 100 -12.51 7.76 -26.85
N GLU A 101 -12.40 7.59 -28.17
CA GLU A 101 -12.38 6.28 -28.82
C GLU A 101 -11.15 5.43 -28.44
N GLN A 102 -9.97 6.06 -28.40
CA GLN A 102 -8.74 5.40 -27.99
C GLN A 102 -8.78 5.05 -26.50
N LEU A 103 -9.31 5.95 -25.68
CA LEU A 103 -9.49 5.69 -24.24
C LEU A 103 -10.45 4.52 -24.00
N ALA A 104 -11.55 4.44 -24.76
CA ALA A 104 -12.49 3.32 -24.67
C ALA A 104 -11.80 2.00 -25.06
N SER A 105 -11.04 2.00 -26.16
CA SER A 105 -10.29 0.82 -26.62
C SER A 105 -9.26 0.34 -25.60
N LEU A 106 -8.51 1.25 -24.97
CA LEU A 106 -7.54 0.91 -23.93
C LEU A 106 -8.21 0.31 -22.68
N ARG A 107 -9.35 0.87 -22.25
CA ARG A 107 -10.12 0.36 -21.11
C ARG A 107 -10.67 -1.02 -21.38
N GLU A 108 -11.21 -1.25 -22.57
CA GLU A 108 -11.71 -2.55 -22.99
C GLU A 108 -10.59 -3.60 -23.04
N ALA A 109 -9.47 -3.27 -23.68
CA ALA A 109 -8.32 -4.17 -23.74
C ALA A 109 -7.78 -4.53 -22.35
N PHE A 110 -7.67 -3.55 -21.46
CA PHE A 110 -7.23 -3.78 -20.09
C PHE A 110 -8.20 -4.69 -19.33
N ARG A 111 -9.51 -4.39 -19.41
CA ARG A 111 -10.54 -5.21 -18.76
C ARG A 111 -10.50 -6.66 -19.24
N ASN A 112 -10.41 -6.86 -20.56
CA ASN A 112 -10.35 -8.20 -21.15
C ASN A 112 -9.16 -9.02 -20.62
N VAL A 113 -8.00 -8.39 -20.40
CA VAL A 113 -6.82 -9.09 -19.84
C VAL A 113 -7.00 -9.38 -18.35
N VAL A 114 -7.48 -8.42 -17.56
CA VAL A 114 -7.65 -8.59 -16.11
C VAL A 114 -8.69 -9.67 -15.78
N GLU A 115 -9.76 -9.74 -16.59
CA GLU A 115 -10.84 -10.72 -16.45
C GLU A 115 -10.56 -12.06 -17.16
N ASP A 116 -9.46 -12.19 -17.93
CA ASP A 116 -9.09 -13.44 -18.61
C ASP A 116 -8.55 -14.49 -17.61
N PRO A 117 -9.22 -15.65 -17.45
CA PRO A 117 -8.75 -16.71 -16.56
C PRO A 117 -7.34 -17.22 -16.90
N ALA A 118 -6.97 -17.27 -18.18
CA ALA A 118 -5.65 -17.73 -18.59
C ALA A 118 -4.56 -16.73 -18.17
N ALA A 119 -4.85 -15.42 -18.21
CA ALA A 119 -3.95 -14.40 -17.72
C ALA A 119 -3.81 -14.45 -16.20
N GLN A 120 -4.92 -14.66 -15.47
CA GLN A 120 -4.91 -14.84 -14.01
C GLN A 120 -4.07 -16.06 -13.58
N ASP A 121 -4.23 -17.19 -14.25
CA ASP A 121 -3.45 -18.41 -13.99
C ASP A 121 -1.95 -18.20 -14.25
N GLU A 122 -1.58 -17.47 -15.30
CA GLU A 122 -0.19 -17.08 -15.56
C GLU A 122 0.36 -16.18 -14.46
N ALA A 123 -0.41 -15.16 -14.06
CA ALA A 123 -0.04 -14.23 -13.00
C ALA A 123 0.21 -14.94 -11.67
N GLN A 124 -0.66 -15.90 -11.33
CA GLN A 124 -0.51 -16.72 -10.14
C GLN A 124 0.76 -17.58 -10.22
N ARG A 125 1.05 -18.21 -11.37
CA ARG A 125 2.29 -18.98 -11.57
C ARG A 125 3.55 -18.11 -11.51
N ALA A 126 3.45 -16.85 -11.92
CA ALA A 126 4.52 -15.87 -11.84
C ALA A 126 4.67 -15.24 -10.44
N GLY A 127 3.86 -15.63 -9.45
CA GLY A 127 3.90 -15.05 -8.10
C GLY A 127 3.37 -13.61 -8.02
N CYS A 128 2.61 -13.17 -9.02
CA CYS A 128 2.01 -11.85 -9.09
C CYS A 128 0.49 -11.94 -9.31
N PRO A 129 -0.26 -12.68 -8.47
CA PRO A 129 -1.71 -12.74 -8.61
C PRO A 129 -2.31 -11.33 -8.47
N TRP A 130 -3.33 -11.03 -9.26
CA TRP A 130 -4.11 -9.80 -9.11
C TRP A 130 -5.55 -10.12 -8.68
N GLY A 131 -6.19 -9.12 -8.08
CA GLY A 131 -7.59 -9.20 -7.65
C GLY A 131 -8.58 -8.92 -8.78
N GLY A 132 -9.75 -8.39 -8.42
CA GLY A 132 -10.77 -8.02 -9.40
C GLY A 132 -10.42 -6.76 -10.21
N TYR A 133 -11.19 -6.56 -11.28
CA TYR A 133 -11.17 -5.32 -12.06
C TYR A 133 -11.96 -4.22 -11.34
N THR A 134 -11.35 -3.04 -11.18
CA THR A 134 -12.02 -1.81 -10.72
C THR A 134 -12.33 -0.92 -11.91
N GLY A 135 -13.59 -0.53 -12.05
CA GLY A 135 -14.06 0.30 -13.16
C GLY A 135 -13.47 1.72 -13.17
N PRO A 136 -13.45 2.40 -14.33
CA PRO A 136 -12.83 3.71 -14.46
C PRO A 136 -13.52 4.80 -13.63
N GLU A 137 -14.85 4.79 -13.48
CA GLU A 137 -15.55 5.78 -12.63
C GLU A 137 -15.17 5.60 -11.16
N GLU A 138 -15.20 4.36 -10.67
CA GLU A 138 -14.84 4.03 -9.28
C GLU A 138 -13.38 4.36 -9.00
N MET A 139 -12.47 3.97 -9.89
CA MET A 139 -11.04 4.29 -9.79
C MET A 139 -10.82 5.82 -9.78
N THR A 140 -11.54 6.57 -10.62
CA THR A 140 -11.44 8.04 -10.64
C THR A 140 -11.96 8.64 -9.33
N ALA A 141 -13.09 8.16 -8.81
CA ALA A 141 -13.66 8.64 -7.56
C ALA A 141 -12.73 8.39 -6.37
N ILE A 142 -12.16 7.19 -6.26
CA ILE A 142 -11.23 6.88 -5.17
C ILE A 142 -9.95 7.71 -5.31
N TYR A 143 -9.43 7.87 -6.53
CA TYR A 143 -8.27 8.73 -6.77
C TYR A 143 -8.56 10.18 -6.38
N TRP A 144 -9.70 10.76 -6.81
CA TRP A 144 -10.07 12.14 -6.44
C TRP A 144 -10.21 12.31 -4.93
N ASN A 145 -10.82 11.36 -4.23
CA ASN A 145 -10.94 11.40 -2.78
C ASN A 145 -9.58 11.49 -2.08
N VAL A 146 -8.52 10.91 -2.66
CA VAL A 146 -7.15 11.03 -2.13
C VAL A 146 -6.55 12.42 -2.38
N PHE A 147 -6.82 13.05 -3.54
CA PHE A 147 -6.31 14.40 -3.85
C PHE A 147 -7.12 15.52 -3.19
N GLU A 148 -8.39 15.28 -2.85
CA GLU A 148 -9.24 16.22 -2.11
C GLU A 148 -8.93 16.26 -0.61
N VAL A 149 -8.05 15.36 -0.14
CA VAL A 149 -7.51 15.42 1.21
C VAL A 149 -6.83 16.78 1.40
N PRO A 150 -7.32 17.62 2.33
CA PRO A 150 -6.78 18.96 2.51
C PRO A 150 -5.27 18.91 2.69
N ILE A 151 -4.53 19.83 2.06
CA ILE A 151 -3.05 19.93 2.21
C ILE A 151 -2.65 19.97 3.69
N GLU A 152 -3.51 20.55 4.52
CA GLU A 152 -3.38 20.59 5.96
C GLU A 152 -3.24 19.19 6.54
N VAL A 153 -3.99 18.18 6.09
CA VAL A 153 -3.90 16.77 6.52
C VAL A 153 -2.55 16.15 6.11
N ILE A 154 -2.03 16.50 4.93
CA ILE A 154 -0.75 15.99 4.39
C ILE A 154 0.46 16.65 5.06
N GLU A 155 0.35 17.92 5.46
CA GLU A 155 1.35 18.62 6.26
C GLU A 155 1.33 18.08 7.69
N MET A 156 2.12 17.03 7.94
CA MET A 156 2.46 16.66 9.30
C MET A 156 3.23 17.84 9.94
N PRO A 157 2.83 18.32 11.13
CA PRO A 157 3.55 19.39 11.78
C PRO A 157 4.99 18.94 12.02
N SER A 158 5.92 19.59 11.34
CA SER A 158 7.35 19.47 11.61
C SER A 158 7.58 19.87 13.07
N LYS A 159 7.89 18.88 13.91
CA LYS A 159 8.49 19.07 15.22
C LYS A 159 9.62 18.07 15.41
#